data_AF-A0AAN4Z7D3-F1
#
_entry.id   AF-A0AAN4Z7D3-F1
#
_cell.length_a   1.000
_cell.length_b   1.000
_cell.length_c   1.000
_cell.angle_alpha   90.00
_cell.angle_beta   90.00
_cell.angle_gamma   90.00
#
_symmetry.space_group_name_H-M   'P 1'
#
loop_
_entity.id
_entity.type
_entity.pdbx_description
1 polymer ?
#
loop_
_entity_poly.entity_id
_entity_poly.type
_entity_poly.pdbx_seq_one_letter_code
_entity_poly.pdbx_strand_id
1 'polypeptide(L)'
;AEAIRQLFVIAGVHFVDDRVTNEEWRSSKHRTPFRQLPILDVDGILLGQTHAIIRFLARKFGYAGRSSLEEAVIDSLSERYSDFFDDISPWLVVV
;
A
#
# COMPACT_ATOMS: atom_id res chain seq x y z
N ALA A 1 -2.47 -1.87 4.38
CA ALA A 1 -3.71 -1.62 3.59
C ALA A 1 -4.38 -0.30 3.98
N GLU A 2 -4.54 0.02 5.28
CA GLU A 2 -5.35 1.18 5.68
C GLU A 2 -4.83 2.53 5.19
N ALA A 3 -3.51 2.77 5.22
CA ALA A 3 -2.92 4.00 4.69
C ALA A 3 -3.26 4.25 3.20
N ILE A 4 -3.45 3.19 2.40
CA ILE A 4 -3.87 3.30 1.00
C ILE A 4 -5.30 3.84 0.92
N ARG A 5 -6.22 3.34 1.75
CA ARG A 5 -7.61 3.81 1.82
C ARG A 5 -7.68 5.27 2.27
N GLN A 6 -6.89 5.62 3.28
CA GLN A 6 -6.81 7.00 3.77
C GLN A 6 -6.39 7.96 2.66
N LEU A 7 -5.42 7.59 1.81
CA LEU A 7 -5.02 8.41 0.67
C LEU A 7 -6.16 8.70 -0.31
N PHE A 8 -6.98 7.71 -0.63
CA PHE A 8 -8.16 7.93 -1.48
C PHE A 8 -9.18 8.87 -0.82
N VAL A 9 -9.46 8.67 0.47
CA VAL A 9 -10.41 9.48 1.23
C VAL A 9 -9.96 10.94 1.31
N ILE A 10 -8.71 11.21 1.68
CA ILE A 10 -8.20 12.58 1.79
C ILE A 10 -8.11 13.28 0.42
N ALA A 11 -7.88 12.51 -0.65
CA ALA A 11 -7.89 13.02 -2.02
C ALA A 11 -9.29 13.31 -2.55
N GLY A 12 -10.35 12.86 -1.86
CA GLY A 12 -11.72 12.91 -2.36
C GLY A 12 -11.95 12.03 -3.59
N VAL A 13 -11.12 11.00 -3.79
CA VAL A 13 -11.18 10.11 -4.95
C VAL A 13 -11.94 8.85 -4.58
N HIS A 14 -13.01 8.56 -5.33
CA HIS A 14 -13.75 7.32 -5.18
C HIS A 14 -12.88 6.11 -5.55
N PHE A 15 -13.00 5.04 -4.76
CA PHE A 15 -12.35 3.75 -5.01
C PHE A 15 -13.27 2.61 -4.53
N VAL A 16 -13.04 1.41 -5.05
CA VAL A 16 -13.72 0.20 -4.57
C VAL A 16 -12.86 -0.42 -3.46
N ASP A 17 -13.39 -0.50 -2.24
CA ASP A 17 -12.77 -1.23 -1.13
C ASP A 17 -13.23 -2.69 -1.15
N ASP A 18 -12.62 -3.49 -2.03
CA ASP A 18 -12.89 -4.92 -2.13
C ASP A 18 -12.19 -5.68 -0.98
N ARG A 19 -13.00 -6.27 -0.09
CA ARG A 19 -12.53 -6.99 1.10
C ARG A 19 -12.83 -8.47 0.96
N VAL A 20 -11.79 -9.24 0.70
CA VAL A 20 -11.90 -10.69 0.52
C VAL A 20 -11.83 -11.44 1.84
N THR A 21 -12.65 -12.48 1.96
CA THR A 21 -12.54 -13.49 3.01
C THR A 21 -11.29 -14.36 2.83
N ASN A 22 -10.91 -15.11 3.86
CA ASN A 22 -9.78 -16.04 3.76
C ASN A 22 -10.00 -17.14 2.70
N GLU A 23 -11.24 -17.57 2.47
CA GLU A 23 -11.57 -18.61 1.48
C GLU A 23 -11.44 -18.07 0.05
N GLU A 24 -12.03 -16.90 -0.23
CA GLU A 24 -11.89 -16.18 -1.49
C GLU A 24 -10.43 -15.84 -1.78
N TRP A 25 -9.66 -15.46 -0.75
CA TRP A 25 -8.24 -15.20 -0.90
C TRP A 25 -7.45 -16.45 -1.28
N ARG A 26 -7.70 -17.59 -0.61
CA ARG A 26 -7.01 -18.85 -0.91
C ARG A 26 -7.25 -19.29 -2.36
N SER A 27 -8.45 -19.09 -2.90
CA SER A 27 -8.78 -19.44 -4.27
C SER A 27 -8.19 -18.47 -5.30
N SER A 28 -8.08 -17.17 -4.98
CA SER A 28 -7.66 -16.12 -5.92
C SER A 28 -6.17 -15.74 -5.88
N LYS A 29 -5.43 -16.05 -4.79
CA LYS A 29 -4.05 -15.56 -4.57
C LYS A 29 -3.08 -15.80 -5.74
N HIS A 30 -3.27 -16.87 -6.51
CA HIS A 30 -2.42 -17.23 -7.64
C HIS A 30 -2.50 -16.24 -8.81
N ARG A 31 -3.57 -15.43 -8.88
CA ARG A 31 -3.80 -14.42 -9.91
C ARG A 31 -3.14 -13.08 -9.59
N THR A 32 -2.48 -12.99 -8.43
CA THR A 32 -1.94 -11.74 -7.90
C THR A 32 -0.42 -11.69 -8.08
N PRO A 33 0.19 -10.49 -8.23
CA PRO A 33 1.60 -10.36 -8.61
C PRO A 33 2.55 -11.13 -7.68
N PHE A 34 2.32 -11.03 -6.36
CA PHE A 34 3.23 -11.58 -5.35
C PHE A 34 2.53 -12.57 -4.40
N ARG A 35 1.32 -13.03 -4.72
CA ARG A 35 0.51 -13.91 -3.85
C ARG A 35 0.30 -13.31 -2.45
N GLN A 36 0.21 -11.99 -2.39
CA GLN A 36 0.06 -11.19 -1.18
C GLN A 36 -0.94 -10.07 -1.43
N LEU A 37 -1.59 -9.63 -0.35
CA LEU A 37 -2.37 -8.41 -0.28
C LEU A 37 -1.57 -7.34 0.49
N PRO A 38 -1.83 -6.04 0.28
CA PRO A 38 -2.85 -5.46 -0.61
C PRO A 38 -2.43 -5.43 -2.09
N ILE A 39 -3.43 -5.23 -2.96
CA ILE A 39 -3.28 -5.01 -4.40
C ILE A 39 -4.12 -3.79 -4.77
N LEU A 40 -3.59 -2.97 -5.67
CA LEU A 40 -4.35 -1.91 -6.33
C LEU A 40 -4.52 -2.28 -7.81
N ASP A 41 -5.75 -2.28 -8.30
CA ASP A 41 -6.05 -2.35 -9.74
C ASP A 41 -6.20 -0.93 -10.29
N VAL A 42 -5.38 -0.61 -11.30
CA VAL A 42 -5.47 0.64 -12.06
C VAL A 42 -5.69 0.27 -13.52
N ASP A 43 -6.94 0.36 -13.98
CA ASP A 43 -7.33 0.09 -15.36
C ASP A 43 -6.87 -1.29 -15.87
N GLY A 44 -6.96 -2.31 -15.03
CA GLY A 44 -6.56 -3.69 -15.30
C GLY A 44 -5.09 -4.00 -14.98
N ILE A 45 -4.31 -3.02 -14.56
CA ILE A 45 -2.92 -3.21 -14.12
C ILE A 45 -2.90 -3.43 -12.60
N LEU A 46 -2.47 -4.63 -12.20
CA LEU A 46 -2.37 -5.00 -10.78
C LEU A 46 -1.03 -4.58 -10.18
N LEU A 47 -1.06 -3.63 -9.25
CA LEU A 47 0.08 -3.18 -8.47
C LEU A 47 0.06 -3.83 -7.08
N GLY A 48 1.11 -4.58 -6.74
CA GLY A 48 1.34 -5.12 -5.40
C GLY A 48 2.29 -4.24 -4.58
N GLN A 49 2.56 -4.66 -3.34
CA GLN A 49 3.42 -4.00 -2.35
C GLN A 49 2.85 -2.69 -1.77
N THR A 50 2.64 -2.69 -0.45
CA THR A 50 1.98 -1.58 0.26
C THR A 50 2.66 -0.23 0.00
N HIS A 51 3.99 -0.14 0.15
CA HIS A 51 4.71 1.13 0.00
C HIS A 51 4.77 1.61 -1.45
N ALA A 52 4.85 0.69 -2.42
CA ALA A 52 4.79 1.05 -3.84
C ALA A 52 3.43 1.65 -4.20
N ILE A 53 2.32 1.06 -3.71
CA ILE A 53 0.97 1.59 -3.91
C ILE A 53 0.82 2.97 -3.27
N ILE A 54 1.26 3.14 -2.02
CA ILE A 54 1.20 4.42 -1.30
C ILE A 54 1.95 5.50 -2.07
N ARG A 55 3.19 5.24 -2.49
CA ARG A 55 4.01 6.20 -3.23
C ARG A 55 3.41 6.57 -4.58
N PHE A 56 2.87 5.58 -5.31
CA PHE A 56 2.15 5.83 -6.56
C PHE A 56 0.96 6.77 -6.37
N LEU A 57 0.11 6.49 -5.37
CA LEU A 57 -1.07 7.31 -5.09
C LEU A 57 -0.69 8.69 -4.53
N ALA A 58 0.31 8.77 -3.66
CA ALA A 58 0.81 10.04 -3.13
C ALA A 58 1.31 10.94 -4.26
N ARG A 59 2.05 10.41 -5.23
CA ARG A 59 2.45 11.17 -6.44
C ARG A 59 1.23 11.57 -7.27
N LYS A 60 0.31 10.63 -7.51
CA LYS A 60 -0.90 10.86 -8.32
C LYS A 60 -1.82 11.93 -7.72
N PHE A 61 -1.91 12.02 -6.40
CA PHE A 61 -2.78 12.95 -5.67
C PHE A 61 -2.05 14.20 -5.14
N GLY A 62 -0.74 14.33 -5.35
CA GLY A 62 0.03 15.52 -4.95
C GLY A 62 0.47 15.56 -3.48
N TYR A 63 0.56 14.40 -2.82
CA TYR A 63 1.00 14.25 -1.42
C TYR A 63 2.44 13.72 -1.26
N ALA A 64 3.18 13.53 -2.35
CA ALA A 64 4.54 13.00 -2.30
C ALA A 64 5.62 14.07 -2.02
N GLY A 65 5.26 15.34 -1.89
CA GLY A 65 6.23 16.46 -1.81
C GLY A 65 6.28 17.25 -3.12
N ARG A 66 7.02 18.37 -3.12
CA ARG A 66 7.07 19.34 -4.23
C ARG A 66 8.33 19.26 -5.07
N SER A 67 9.32 18.48 -4.64
CA SER A 67 10.58 18.27 -5.33
C SER A 67 11.07 16.84 -5.15
N SER A 68 12.01 16.42 -6.01
CA SER A 68 12.65 15.11 -5.88
C SER A 68 13.34 14.89 -4.54
N LEU A 69 13.88 15.96 -3.93
CA LEU A 69 14.50 15.89 -2.60
C LEU A 69 13.44 15.74 -1.50
N GLU A 70 12.33 16.48 -1.58
CA GLU A 70 11.23 16.32 -0.62
C GLU A 70 10.60 14.92 -0.71
N GLU A 71 10.41 14.40 -1.93
CA GLU A 71 9.99 13.01 -2.17
C GLU A 71 10.95 12.02 -1.51
N ALA A 72 12.26 12.19 -1.71
CA ALA A 72 13.27 11.31 -1.13
C ALA A 72 13.27 11.36 0.41
N VAL A 73 13.04 12.53 1.02
CA VAL A 73 12.91 12.67 2.47
C VAL A 73 11.67 11.93 2.99
N ILE A 74 10.52 12.08 2.32
CA ILE A 74 9.28 11.36 2.68
C ILE A 74 9.46 9.85 2.52
N ASP A 75 10.11 9.42 1.44
CA ASP A 75 10.45 8.01 1.21
C ASP A 75 11.37 7.49 2.32
N SER A 76 12.41 8.23 2.70
CA SER A 76 13.33 7.80 3.76
C SER A 76 12.63 7.59 5.11
N LEU A 77 11.64 8.41 5.44
CA LEU A 77 10.83 8.25 6.66
C LEU A 77 9.90 7.04 6.55
N SER A 78 9.35 6.79 5.36
CA SER A 78 8.50 5.63 5.08
C SER A 78 9.27 4.32 5.17
N GLU A 79 10.51 4.28 4.64
CA GLU A 79 11.39 3.11 4.79
C GLU A 79 11.81 2.92 6.25
N ARG A 80 12.15 4.00 6.97
CA ARG A 80 12.46 3.92 8.40
C ARG A 80 11.30 3.36 9.24
N TYR A 81 10.07 3.68 8.85
CA TYR A 81 8.86 3.10 9.43
C TYR A 81 8.72 1.61 9.09
N SER A 82 9.07 1.20 7.86
CA SER A 82 9.11 -0.22 7.48
C SER A 82 10.07 -1.00 8.37
N ASP A 83 11.32 -0.51 8.51
CA ASP A 83 12.33 -1.15 9.35
C ASP A 83 11.86 -1.29 10.80
N PHE A 84 11.25 -0.23 11.32
CA PHE A 84 10.66 -0.26 12.67
C PHE A 84 9.56 -1.31 12.78
N PHE A 85 8.67 -1.41 11.78
CA PHE A 85 7.59 -2.40 11.78
C PHE A 85 8.14 -3.83 11.72
N ASP A 86 9.18 -4.06 10.92
CA ASP A 86 9.86 -5.36 10.83
C ASP A 86 10.50 -5.74 12.17
N ASP A 87 11.19 -4.81 12.82
CA ASP A 87 11.81 -4.99 14.15
C ASP A 87 10.78 -5.39 15.22
N ILE A 88 9.58 -4.80 15.18
CA ILE A 88 8.53 -5.07 16.17
C ILE A 88 7.58 -6.20 15.75
N SER A 89 7.69 -6.72 14.52
CA SER A 89 6.78 -7.73 13.98
C SER A 89 6.62 -8.98 14.88
N PRO A 90 7.66 -9.48 15.60
CA PRO A 90 7.49 -10.63 16.51
C PRO A 90 6.57 -10.36 17.70
N TRP A 91 6.38 -9.09 18.06
CA TRP A 91 5.54 -8.66 19.18
C TRP A 91 4.11 -8.35 18.76
N LEU A 92 3.90 -8.05 17.47
CA LEU A 92 2.60 -7.72 16.90
C LEU A 92 1.88 -8.93 16.30
N VAL A 93 2.64 -9.93 15.85
CA VAL A 93 2.11 -11.15 15.26
C VAL A 93 2.39 -12.30 16.22
N VAL A 94 1.37 -12.70 16.99
CA VAL A 94 1.42 -13.98 17.72
C VAL A 94 1.33 -15.07 16.66
N VAL A 95 2.46 -15.75 16.41
CA VAL A 95 2.50 -16.99 15.62
C VAL A 95 2.09 -18.16 16.52
#